data_AF-A0A7D4AIW8-F1
#
_entry.id   AF-A0A7D4AIW8-F1
#
_cell.length_a   1.000
_cell.length_b   1.000
_cell.length_c   1.000
_cell.angle_alpha   90.00
_cell.angle_beta   90.00
_cell.angle_gamma   90.00
#
_symmetry.space_group_name_H-M   'P 1'
#
loop_
_entity.id
_entity.type
_entity.pdbx_description
1 polymer ?
#
loop_
_entity_poly.entity_id
_entity_poly.type
_entity_poly.pdbx_seq_one_letter_code
_entity_poly.pdbx_strand_id
1 'polypeptide(L)'
;MLMAFVSKQGYGYPLGVVAVYAAIQFIDNHFLIPRIVASKIKVNALVAIVGVLVGNAIGGVAGMFLALPVIAILKIVFDRIESLRPWGLLLGDEEPTARGRRQRVQDTKNV
;
A
#
# COMPACT_ATOMS: atom_id res chain seq x y z
N MET A 1 -28.78 -8.47 -4.94
CA MET A 1 -28.85 -9.93 -4.67
C MET A 1 -30.22 -10.36 -4.19
N LEU A 2 -30.71 -9.87 -3.03
CA LEU A 2 -31.98 -10.31 -2.44
C LEU A 2 -33.21 -10.13 -3.37
N MET A 3 -33.32 -9.00 -4.09
CA MET A 3 -34.44 -8.77 -5.01
C MET A 3 -34.48 -9.67 -6.24
N ALA A 4 -33.32 -10.17 -6.71
CA ALA A 4 -33.26 -11.08 -7.86
C ALA A 4 -33.68 -12.51 -7.48
N PHE A 5 -33.43 -12.92 -6.22
CA PHE A 5 -33.87 -14.20 -5.67
C PHE A 5 -35.38 -14.23 -5.38
N VAL A 6 -35.97 -13.09 -5.01
CA VAL A 6 -37.38 -12.96 -4.63
C VAL A 6 -38.32 -12.88 -5.85
N SER A 7 -37.84 -12.39 -7.01
CA SER A 7 -38.72 -12.06 -8.14
C SER A 7 -38.88 -13.15 -9.20
N LYS A 8 -37.96 -14.13 -9.31
CA LYS A 8 -38.08 -15.26 -10.26
C LYS A 8 -37.79 -16.61 -9.60
N GLN A 9 -38.72 -17.57 -9.75
CA GLN A 9 -38.65 -18.97 -9.29
C GLN A 9 -37.60 -19.85 -10.03
N GLY A 10 -36.55 -19.24 -10.60
CA GLY A 10 -35.57 -19.94 -11.44
C GLY A 10 -34.13 -19.62 -11.04
N TYR A 11 -33.37 -20.64 -10.65
CA TYR A 11 -31.99 -20.57 -10.13
C TYR A 11 -30.95 -19.92 -11.07
N GLY A 12 -31.26 -19.76 -12.37
CA GLY A 12 -30.29 -19.24 -13.35
C GLY A 12 -30.01 -17.74 -13.27
N TYR A 13 -31.03 -16.93 -12.94
CA TYR A 13 -30.88 -15.47 -12.91
C TYR A 13 -30.07 -14.95 -11.72
N PRO A 14 -30.28 -15.43 -10.48
CA PRO A 14 -29.48 -14.99 -9.34
C PRO A 14 -28.01 -15.37 -9.49
N LEU A 15 -27.72 -16.54 -10.07
CA LEU A 15 -26.35 -17.01 -10.29
C LEU A 15 -25.59 -16.11 -11.27
N GLY A 16 -26.24 -15.65 -12.35
CA GLY A 16 -25.65 -14.72 -13.31
C GLY A 16 -25.33 -13.35 -12.68
N VAL A 17 -26.22 -12.82 -11.83
CA VAL A 17 -25.97 -11.56 -11.10
C VAL A 17 -24.80 -11.72 -10.12
N VAL A 18 -24.71 -12.85 -9.40
CA VAL A 18 -23.56 -13.18 -8.53
C VAL A 18 -22.26 -13.25 -9.32
N ALA A 19 -22.26 -13.93 -10.46
CA ALA A 19 -21.07 -14.09 -11.30
C ALA A 19 -20.58 -12.73 -11.84
N VAL A 20 -21.48 -11.90 -12.37
CA VAL A 20 -21.13 -10.56 -12.88
C VAL A 20 -20.63 -9.66 -11.76
N TYR A 21 -21.30 -9.67 -10.59
CA TYR A 21 -20.87 -8.86 -9.46
C TYR A 21 -19.53 -9.31 -8.90
N ALA A 22 -19.30 -10.62 -8.78
CA ALA A 22 -18.02 -11.19 -8.37
C ALA A 22 -16.90 -10.82 -9.36
N ALA A 23 -17.17 -10.84 -10.67
CA ALA A 23 -16.20 -10.43 -11.68
C ALA A 23 -15.82 -8.94 -11.56
N ILE A 24 -16.82 -8.06 -11.40
CA ILE A 24 -16.60 -6.62 -11.18
C ILE A 24 -15.78 -6.42 -9.90
N GLN A 25 -16.19 -7.05 -8.81
CA GLN A 25 -15.55 -6.90 -7.51
C GLN A 25 -14.12 -7.45 -7.49
N PHE A 26 -13.85 -8.52 -8.24
CA PHE A 26 -12.51 -9.05 -8.43
C PHE A 26 -11.62 -8.05 -9.18
N ILE A 27 -12.11 -7.47 -10.28
CA ILE A 27 -11.37 -6.45 -11.03
C ILE A 27 -11.11 -5.21 -10.16
N ASP A 28 -12.13 -4.70 -9.47
CA ASP A 28 -12.00 -3.48 -8.68
C ASP A 28 -11.09 -3.68 -7.45
N ASN A 29 -11.33 -4.72 -6.64
CA ASN A 29 -10.56 -4.93 -5.41
C ASN A 29 -9.15 -5.49 -5.64
N HIS A 30 -8.92 -6.36 -6.64
CA HIS A 30 -7.61 -6.96 -6.88
C HIS A 30 -6.73 -6.21 -7.90
N PHE A 31 -7.29 -5.39 -8.79
CA PHE A 31 -6.50 -4.70 -9.81
C PHE A 31 -6.53 -3.17 -9.68
N LEU A 32 -7.69 -2.56 -9.46
CA LEU A 32 -7.77 -1.09 -9.38
C LEU A 32 -7.06 -0.56 -8.14
N ILE A 33 -7.43 -1.06 -6.96
CA ILE A 33 -6.88 -0.59 -5.69
C ILE A 33 -5.34 -0.72 -5.65
N PRO A 34 -4.74 -1.92 -5.86
CA PRO A 34 -3.29 -2.05 -5.79
C PRO A 34 -2.57 -1.25 -6.87
N ARG A 35 -3.12 -1.13 -8.09
CA ARG A 35 -2.48 -0.32 -9.14
C ARG A 35 -2.43 1.18 -8.80
N ILE A 36 -3.41 1.68 -8.05
CA ILE A 36 -3.46 3.07 -7.59
C ILE A 36 -2.48 3.30 -6.43
N VAL A 37 -2.33 2.32 -5.52
CA VAL A 37 -1.51 2.47 -4.29
C VAL A 37 -0.12 1.82 -4.37
N ALA A 38 0.24 1.18 -5.49
CA ALA A 38 1.53 0.50 -5.72
C ALA A 38 2.68 1.50 -5.96
N SER A 39 2.90 2.39 -5.01
CA SER A 39 4.17 3.10 -4.88
C SER A 39 5.11 2.21 -4.08
N LYS A 40 6.37 2.10 -4.50
CA LYS A 40 7.36 1.26 -3.82
C LYS A 40 7.68 1.84 -2.45
N ILE A 41 7.01 1.35 -1.42
CA ILE A 41 7.24 1.81 -0.06
C ILE A 41 8.49 1.10 0.47
N LYS A 42 9.62 1.80 0.48
CA LYS A 42 10.85 1.38 1.15
C LYS A 42 10.78 1.78 2.62
N VAL A 43 10.16 0.93 3.45
CA VAL A 43 10.14 1.06 4.92
C VAL A 43 11.30 0.26 5.50
N ASN A 44 11.99 0.80 6.51
CA ASN A 44 12.96 0.05 7.30
C ASN A 44 12.28 -1.16 7.98
N ALA A 45 12.92 -2.32 7.95
CA ALA A 45 12.43 -3.55 8.56
C ALA A 45 12.09 -3.40 10.06
N LEU A 46 12.88 -2.64 10.81
CA LEU A 46 12.62 -2.42 12.24
C LEU A 46 11.32 -1.67 12.48
N VAL A 47 11.06 -0.64 11.67
CA VAL A 47 9.85 0.19 11.74
C VAL A 47 8.62 -0.60 11.32
N ALA A 48 8.75 -1.48 10.33
CA ALA A 48 7.68 -2.40 9.94
C ALA A 48 7.30 -3.35 11.08
N ILE A 49 8.29 -3.95 11.75
CA ILE A 49 8.05 -4.85 12.90
C ILE A 49 7.36 -4.10 14.03
N VAL A 50 7.88 -2.93 14.42
CA VAL A 50 7.28 -2.10 15.49
C VAL A 50 5.84 -1.72 15.12
N GLY A 51 5.60 -1.26 13.90
CA GLY A 51 4.27 -0.88 13.47
C GLY A 51 3.29 -2.06 13.38
N VAL A 52 3.75 -3.26 13.04
CA VAL A 52 2.93 -4.49 13.08
C VAL A 52 2.57 -4.87 14.51
N LEU A 53 3.51 -4.76 15.46
CA LEU A 53 3.24 -5.03 16.89
C LEU A 53 2.24 -4.02 17.47
N VAL A 54 2.39 -2.74 17.13
CA VAL A 54 1.44 -1.69 17.52
C VAL A 54 0.07 -1.91 16.88
N GLY A 55 0.04 -2.23 15.58
CA GLY A 55 -1.19 -2.56 14.86
C GLY A 55 -1.91 -3.76 15.48
N ASN A 56 -1.17 -4.79 15.87
CA ASN A 56 -1.71 -5.94 16.61
C ASN A 56 -2.33 -5.54 17.95
N ALA A 57 -1.69 -4.65 18.70
CA ALA A 57 -2.22 -4.19 19.99
C ALA A 57 -3.53 -3.40 19.83
N ILE A 58 -3.68 -2.64 18.75
CA ILE A 58 -4.87 -1.78 18.50
C ILE A 58 -6.05 -2.59 17.95
N GLY A 59 -5.80 -3.45 16.96
CA GLY A 59 -6.85 -4.10 16.18
C GLY A 59 -6.61 -5.58 15.90
N GLY A 60 -5.67 -6.22 16.59
CA GLY A 60 -5.31 -7.62 16.39
C GLY A 60 -4.80 -7.90 14.97
N VAL A 61 -5.27 -9.00 14.39
CA VAL A 61 -4.89 -9.44 13.04
C VAL A 61 -5.24 -8.39 11.98
N ALA A 62 -6.37 -7.70 12.12
CA ALA A 62 -6.77 -6.65 11.18
C ALA A 62 -5.78 -5.47 11.23
N GLY A 63 -5.29 -5.11 12.43
CA GLY A 63 -4.30 -4.06 12.59
C GLY A 63 -2.91 -4.44 12.07
N MET A 64 -2.52 -5.73 12.15
CA MET A 64 -1.29 -6.21 11.51
C MET A 64 -1.31 -6.06 9.99
N PHE A 65 -2.44 -6.37 9.33
CA PHE A 65 -2.59 -6.24 7.88
C PHE A 65 -2.48 -4.78 7.42
N LEU A 66 -3.03 -3.86 8.20
CA LEU A 66 -3.02 -2.43 7.92
C LEU A 66 -1.72 -1.72 8.32
N ALA A 67 -0.82 -2.37 9.06
CA ALA A 67 0.39 -1.73 9.57
C ALA A 67 1.29 -1.18 8.45
N LEU A 68 1.60 -1.99 7.44
CA LEU A 68 2.44 -1.57 6.31
C LEU A 68 1.88 -0.38 5.52
N PRO A 69 0.60 -0.40 5.07
CA PRO A 69 0.05 0.75 4.34
C PRO A 69 -0.06 2.00 5.23
N VAL A 70 -0.35 1.87 6.53
CA VAL A 70 -0.40 3.03 7.43
C VAL A 70 1.00 3.64 7.63
N ILE A 71 2.02 2.83 7.88
CA ILE A 71 3.41 3.29 8.03
C ILE A 71 3.90 3.97 6.75
N ALA A 72 3.51 3.43 5.59
CA ALA A 72 3.82 4.00 4.29
C ALA A 72 3.27 5.41 4.10
N ILE A 73 1.98 5.60 4.42
CA ILE A 73 1.33 6.91 4.35
C ILE A 73 1.99 7.87 5.33
N LEU A 74 2.28 7.42 6.55
CA LEU A 74 2.94 8.23 7.58
C LEU A 74 4.32 8.71 7.10
N LYS A 75 5.11 7.82 6.48
CA LYS A 75 6.40 8.18 5.89
C LYS A 75 6.24 9.26 4.82
N ILE A 76 5.29 9.10 3.89
CA ILE A 76 5.04 10.09 2.82
C ILE A 76 4.68 11.46 3.41
N VAL A 77 3.88 11.49 4.48
CA VAL A 77 3.52 12.74 5.17
C VAL A 77 4.76 13.37 5.83
N PHE A 78 5.57 12.59 6.52
CA PHE A 78 6.80 13.09 7.17
C PHE A 78 7.84 13.59 6.17
N ASP A 79 7.97 12.93 5.01
CA ASP A 79 8.86 13.36 3.93
C ASP A 79 8.43 14.69 3.29
N ARG A 80 7.13 15.04 3.40
CA ARG A 80 6.57 16.28 2.83
C ARG A 80 6.70 17.49 3.75
N ILE A 81 6.95 17.29 5.05
CA ILE A 81 7.09 18.37 6.03
C ILE A 81 8.57 18.55 6.35
N GLU A 82 9.16 19.69 6.00
CA GLU A 82 10.58 20.02 6.18
C GLU A 82 11.09 19.71 7.61
N SER A 83 10.25 20.01 8.63
CA SER A 83 10.54 19.80 10.06
C SER A 83 10.51 18.32 10.49
N LEU A 84 9.72 17.47 9.82
CA LEU A 84 9.60 16.03 10.15
C LEU A 84 10.47 15.12 9.28
N ARG A 85 11.24 15.70 8.35
CA ARG A 85 12.18 14.97 7.51
C ARG A 85 13.16 14.06 8.28
N PRO A 86 13.69 14.43 9.48
CA PRO A 86 14.53 13.53 10.27
C PRO A 86 13.80 12.24 10.69
N TRP A 87 12.50 12.32 10.98
CA TRP A 87 11.67 11.16 11.29
C TRP A 87 11.41 10.33 10.03
N GLY A 88 11.11 10.97 8.90
CA GLY A 88 10.96 10.29 7.60
C GLY A 88 12.20 9.48 7.20
N LEU A 89 13.39 9.99 7.50
CA LEU A 89 14.67 9.31 7.26
C LEU A 89 14.81 8.03 8.11
N LEU A 90 14.43 8.06 9.39
CA LEU A 90 14.46 6.88 10.27
C LEU A 90 13.41 5.83 9.90
N LEU A 91 12.26 6.27 9.38
CA LEU A 91 11.19 5.38 8.91
C LEU A 91 11.49 4.73 7.55
N GLY A 92 12.38 5.31 6.74
CA GLY A 92 12.79 4.77 5.46
C GLY A 92 14.05 3.92 5.53
N ASP A 93 14.17 2.96 4.62
CA ASP A 93 15.50 2.52 4.20
C ASP A 93 16.04 3.60 3.28
N GLU A 94 17.18 4.17 3.64
CA GLU A 94 17.92 5.09 2.81
C GLU A 94 18.06 4.47 1.42
N GLU A 95 17.41 5.07 0.42
CA GLU A 95 18.00 5.07 -0.90
C GLU A 95 18.91 6.30 -0.92
N PRO A 96 20.25 6.12 -0.88
CA PRO A 96 21.11 7.04 -1.58
C PRO A 96 20.60 7.00 -3.00
N THR A 97 19.76 7.98 -3.36
CA THR A 97 19.30 8.15 -4.73
C THR A 97 20.54 7.99 -5.61
N ALA A 98 20.53 6.99 -6.48
CA ALA A 98 21.64 6.67 -7.37
C ALA A 98 21.99 7.82 -8.35
N ARG A 99 21.33 8.98 -8.21
CA ARG A 99 21.71 10.27 -8.78
C ARG A 99 22.97 10.87 -8.14
N GLY A 100 23.19 10.70 -6.84
CA GLY A 100 24.36 11.28 -6.15
C GLY A 100 25.70 10.64 -6.55
N ARG A 101 25.69 9.37 -6.98
CA ARG A 101 26.92 8.63 -7.32
C ARG A 101 27.38 8.86 -8.77
N ARG A 102 26.48 9.18 -9.71
CA ARG A 102 26.87 9.52 -11.10
C ARG A 102 27.58 10.86 -11.19
N GLN A 103 27.24 11.82 -10.33
CA GLN A 103 27.84 13.16 -10.36
C GLN A 103 29.32 13.15 -9.94
N ARG A 104 29.68 12.41 -8.88
CA ARG A 104 31.09 12.28 -8.45
C ARG A 104 31.99 11.59 -9.48
N VAL A 105 31.49 10.60 -10.22
CA VAL A 105 32.30 9.90 -11.24
C VAL A 105 32.46 10.74 -12.50
N GLN A 106 31.51 11.62 -12.80
CA GLN A 106 31.61 12.55 -13.93
C GLN A 106 32.64 13.66 -13.64
N ASP A 107 32.69 14.19 -12.41
CA ASP A 107 33.69 15.21 -12.01
C ASP A 107 35.13 14.69 -12.04
N THR A 108 35.37 13.44 -11.64
CA THR A 108 36.73 12.85 -11.70
C THR A 108 37.18 12.53 -13.12
N LYS A 109 36.25 12.44 -14.09
CA LYS A 109 36.58 12.21 -15.50
C LYS A 109 36.82 13.49 -16.29
N ASN A 110 36.55 14.66 -15.70
CA ASN A 110 36.64 15.96 -16.36
C ASN A 110 37.84 16.81 -15.87
N VAL A 111 38.80 16.17 -15.21
CA VAL A 111 40.08 16.75 -14.74
C VAL A 111 41.26 16.01 -15.33
#